data_AF-A0A7W1FHL9-F1
#
_entry.id   AF-A0A7W1FHL9-F1
#
_cell.length_a   1.000
_cell.length_b   1.000
_cell.length_c   1.000
_cell.angle_alpha   90.00
_cell.angle_beta   90.00
_cell.angle_gamma   90.00
#
_symmetry.space_group_name_H-M   'P 1'
#
loop_
_entity.id
_entity.type
_entity.pdbx_description
1 polymer ?
#
loop_
_entity_poly.entity_id
_entity_poly.type
_entity_poly.pdbx_seq_one_letter_code
_entity_poly.pdbx_strand_id
1 'polypeptide(L)'
;MQTTVNLSENALQHISSIAQLTERSFDEVIEEAVENKFSSEVEMLKKSVGVCSDEEVLKLANLQMPEKQSERLSFLLGKNSERKMIGEEKNELGNLMQINRVN
;
A
#
# COMPACT_ATOMS: atom_id res chain seq x y z
N MET A 1 -17.18 -23.90 -6.78
CA MET A 1 -17.78 -22.61 -7.19
C MET A 1 -17.80 -22.58 -8.71
N GLN A 2 -18.83 -22.02 -9.35
CA GLN A 2 -18.89 -21.93 -10.81
C GLN A 2 -18.84 -20.46 -11.23
N THR A 3 -17.90 -20.11 -12.11
CA THR A 3 -17.73 -18.77 -12.66
C THR A 3 -17.65 -18.88 -14.17
N THR A 4 -18.45 -18.08 -14.88
CA THR A 4 -18.44 -18.04 -16.34
C THR A 4 -17.57 -16.87 -16.79
N VAL A 5 -16.59 -17.13 -17.66
CA VAL A 5 -15.68 -16.13 -18.19
C VAL A 5 -15.71 -16.19 -19.71
N ASN A 6 -15.82 -15.04 -20.36
CA ASN A 6 -15.74 -14.96 -21.82
C ASN A 6 -14.26 -14.83 -22.21
N LEU A 7 -13.75 -15.82 -22.95
CA LEU A 7 -12.39 -15.83 -23.45
C LEU A 7 -12.35 -15.39 -24.92
N SER A 8 -11.23 -14.78 -25.32
CA SER A 8 -10.98 -14.51 -26.73
C SER A 8 -10.73 -15.81 -27.49
N GLU A 9 -11.02 -15.80 -28.79
CA GLU A 9 -10.83 -16.96 -29.66
C GLU A 9 -9.38 -17.48 -29.66
N ASN A 10 -8.41 -16.57 -29.62
CA ASN A 10 -6.99 -16.90 -29.49
C ASN A 10 -6.68 -17.64 -28.17
N ALA A 11 -7.27 -17.21 -27.05
CA ALA A 11 -7.08 -17.86 -25.77
C ALA A 11 -7.66 -19.28 -25.77
N LEU A 12 -8.85 -19.46 -26.34
CA LEU A 12 -9.48 -20.77 -26.51
C LEU A 12 -8.62 -21.74 -27.34
N GLN A 13 -8.06 -21.26 -28.45
CA GLN A 13 -7.18 -22.06 -29.30
C GLN A 13 -5.89 -22.49 -28.58
N HIS A 14 -5.26 -21.56 -27.86
CA HIS A 14 -4.04 -21.86 -27.10
C HIS A 14 -4.28 -22.90 -25.99
N ILE A 15 -5.35 -22.72 -25.21
CA ILE A 15 -5.68 -23.66 -24.12
C ILE A 15 -6.03 -25.03 -24.69
N SER A 16 -6.80 -25.08 -25.80
CA SER A 16 -7.14 -26.33 -26.48
C SER A 16 -5.91 -27.05 -27.02
N SER A 17 -4.94 -26.30 -27.57
CA SER A 17 -3.68 -26.87 -28.07
C SER A 17 -2.84 -27.46 -26.93
N ILE A 18 -2.77 -26.76 -25.79
CA ILE A 18 -2.05 -27.25 -24.60
C ILE A 18 -2.74 -28.48 -24.02
N ALA A 19 -4.07 -28.48 -23.91
CA ALA A 19 -4.85 -29.61 -23.43
C ALA A 19 -4.63 -30.86 -24.29
N GLN A 20 -4.63 -30.71 -25.62
CA GLN A 20 -4.33 -31.80 -26.56
C GLN A 20 -2.90 -32.33 -26.42
N LEU A 21 -1.90 -31.45 -26.34
CA LEU A 21 -0.50 -31.84 -26.22
C LEU A 21 -0.17 -32.49 -24.88
N THR A 22 -0.90 -32.16 -23.83
CA THR A 22 -0.69 -32.67 -22.48
C THR A 22 -1.62 -33.83 -22.11
N GLU A 23 -2.50 -34.24 -23.03
CA GLU A 23 -3.55 -35.26 -22.81
C GLU A 23 -4.44 -34.96 -21.59
N ARG A 24 -4.69 -33.68 -21.34
CA ARG A 24 -5.46 -33.20 -20.19
C ARG A 24 -6.76 -32.55 -20.61
N SER A 25 -7.70 -32.45 -19.67
CA SER A 25 -8.96 -31.76 -19.95
C SER A 25 -8.74 -30.25 -20.02
N PHE A 26 -9.59 -29.57 -20.81
CA PHE A 26 -9.54 -28.12 -20.95
C PHE A 26 -9.70 -27.41 -19.60
N ASP A 27 -10.60 -27.92 -18.76
CA ASP A 27 -10.89 -27.37 -17.44
C ASP A 27 -9.68 -27.51 -16.49
N GLU A 28 -9.01 -28.67 -16.49
CA GLU A 28 -7.79 -28.89 -15.68
C GLU A 28 -6.66 -27.94 -16.04
N VAL A 29 -6.47 -27.66 -17.34
CA VAL A 29 -5.42 -26.74 -17.81
C VAL A 29 -5.71 -25.32 -17.36
N ILE A 30 -6.98 -24.89 -17.42
CA ILE A 30 -7.38 -23.55 -16.94
C ILE A 30 -7.25 -23.46 -15.42
N GLU A 31 -7.75 -24.44 -14.69
CA GLU A 31 -7.74 -24.44 -13.23
C GLU A 31 -6.32 -24.33 -12.70
N GLU A 32 -5.40 -25.15 -13.22
CA GLU A 32 -3.99 -25.08 -12.83
C GLU A 32 -3.34 -23.76 -13.23
N ALA A 33 -3.60 -23.24 -14.44
CA ALA A 33 -3.02 -21.98 -14.88
C ALA A 33 -3.47 -20.81 -13.99
N VAL A 34 -4.74 -20.80 -13.60
CA VAL A 34 -5.32 -19.83 -12.67
C VAL A 34 -4.67 -20.00 -11.29
N GLU A 35 -4.66 -21.20 -10.73
CA GLU A 35 -4.13 -21.47 -9.40
C GLU A 35 -2.65 -21.09 -9.29
N ASN A 36 -1.82 -21.49 -10.25
CA ASN A 36 -0.40 -21.16 -10.26
C ASN A 36 -0.14 -19.66 -10.38
N LYS A 37 -0.91 -18.97 -11.24
CA LYS A 37 -0.75 -17.53 -11.43
C LYS A 37 -1.12 -16.76 -10.16
N PHE A 38 -2.31 -17.03 -9.62
CA PHE A 38 -2.80 -16.32 -8.44
C PHE A 38 -2.06 -16.71 -7.16
N SER A 39 -1.58 -17.96 -7.01
CA SER A 39 -0.77 -18.35 -5.84
C SER A 39 0.50 -17.52 -5.75
N SER A 40 1.21 -17.36 -6.87
CA SER A 40 2.42 -16.54 -6.92
C SER A 40 2.17 -15.06 -6.61
N GLU A 41 1.05 -14.52 -7.11
CA GLU A 41 0.68 -13.11 -6.91
C GLU A 41 0.19 -12.86 -5.48
N VAL A 42 -0.58 -13.79 -4.91
CA VAL A 42 -1.01 -13.74 -3.51
C VAL A 42 0.18 -13.86 -2.57
N GLU A 43 1.16 -14.73 -2.84
CA GLU A 43 2.39 -14.78 -2.03
C GLU A 43 3.20 -13.48 -2.12
N MET A 44 3.33 -12.92 -3.32
CA MET A 44 4.02 -11.65 -3.53
C MET A 44 3.30 -10.51 -2.79
N LEU A 45 1.97 -10.42 -2.92
CA LEU A 45 1.16 -9.44 -2.21
C LEU A 45 1.18 -9.65 -0.70
N LYS A 46 1.17 -10.89 -0.21
CA LYS A 46 1.35 -11.18 1.22
C LYS A 46 2.72 -10.73 1.74
N LYS A 47 3.78 -10.82 0.92
CA LYS A 47 5.12 -10.29 1.25
C LYS A 47 5.14 -8.76 1.22
N SER A 48 4.48 -8.13 0.25
CA SER A 48 4.40 -6.66 0.14
C SER A 48 3.47 -6.02 1.16
N VAL A 49 2.41 -6.73 1.57
CA VAL A 49 1.52 -6.39 2.70
C VAL A 49 2.07 -7.01 4.00
N GLY A 50 3.26 -7.60 3.94
CA GLY A 50 3.99 -8.16 5.06
C GLY A 50 4.49 -7.05 5.95
N VAL A 51 3.69 -6.75 6.98
CA VAL A 51 4.10 -6.40 8.35
C VAL A 51 5.38 -5.56 8.38
N CYS A 52 5.23 -4.23 8.42
CA CYS A 52 6.27 -3.39 9.01
C CYS A 52 6.62 -4.00 10.36
N SER A 53 7.88 -4.37 10.55
CA SER A 53 8.37 -4.81 11.85
C SER A 53 8.10 -3.71 12.89
N ASP A 54 8.00 -4.06 14.17
CA ASP A 54 7.83 -3.06 15.23
C ASP A 54 8.93 -1.99 15.17
N GLU A 55 10.14 -2.34 14.73
CA GLU A 55 11.22 -1.38 14.46
C GLU A 55 10.96 -0.44 13.27
N GLU A 56 10.32 -0.92 12.20
CA GLU A 56 9.94 -0.09 11.05
C GLU A 56 8.72 0.78 11.35
N VAL A 57 7.75 0.25 12.10
CA VAL A 57 6.63 1.02 12.67
C VAL A 57 7.16 2.08 13.62
N LEU A 58 8.12 1.73 14.48
CA LEU A 58 8.78 2.69 15.37
C LEU A 58 9.65 3.66 14.61
N LYS A 59 10.30 3.30 13.50
CA LYS A 59 11.05 4.26 12.65
C LYS A 59 10.11 5.21 11.91
N LEU A 60 8.98 4.73 11.41
CA LEU A 60 7.91 5.55 10.82
C LEU A 60 7.27 6.46 11.88
N ALA A 61 7.09 5.96 13.11
CA ALA A 61 6.60 6.74 14.24
C ALA A 61 7.66 7.66 14.87
N ASN A 62 8.95 7.34 14.71
CA ASN A 62 10.13 8.11 15.13
C ASN A 62 10.68 9.01 14.00
N LEU A 63 9.92 9.23 12.93
CA LEU A 63 10.03 10.43 12.11
C LEU A 63 9.51 11.65 12.92
N GLN A 64 10.00 11.76 14.15
CA GLN A 64 9.64 12.81 15.09
C GLN A 64 10.48 14.03 14.79
N MET A 65 9.76 15.12 14.57
CA MET A 65 10.29 16.46 14.69
C MET A 65 11.15 16.56 15.96
N PRO A 66 12.39 17.10 15.88
CA PRO A 66 13.26 17.27 17.04
C PRO A 66 12.51 17.88 18.23
N GLU A 67 12.78 17.41 19.45
CA GLU A 67 12.03 17.73 20.67
C GLU A 67 11.72 19.24 20.83
N LYS A 68 12.72 20.10 20.62
CA LYS A 68 12.56 21.57 20.66
C LYS A 68 11.54 22.11 19.65
N GLN A 69 11.49 21.54 18.45
CA GLN A 69 10.55 21.92 17.41
C GLN A 69 9.14 21.38 17.72
N SER A 70 9.03 20.18 18.30
CA SER A 70 7.76 19.60 18.76
C SER A 70 7.13 20.39 19.91
N GLU A 71 7.94 20.80 20.90
CA GLU A 71 7.52 21.69 21.99
C GLU A 71 7.08 23.05 21.45
N ARG A 72 7.84 23.60 20.50
CA ARG A 72 7.50 24.88 19.85
C ARG A 72 6.20 24.79 19.06
N LEU A 73 5.99 23.70 18.33
CA LEU A 73 4.77 23.43 17.59
C LEU A 73 3.57 23.33 18.55
N SER A 74 3.72 22.60 19.66
CA SER A 74 2.68 22.46 20.69
C SER A 74 2.30 23.80 21.33
N PHE A 75 3.29 24.64 21.64
CA PHE A 75 3.09 25.98 22.17
C PHE A 75 2.34 26.89 21.17
N LEU A 76 2.74 26.88 19.91
CA LEU A 76 2.09 27.68 18.86
C LEU A 76 0.66 27.20 18.59
N LEU A 77 0.41 25.89 18.58
CA LEU A 77 -0.95 25.34 18.46
C LEU A 77 -1.87 25.80 19.60
N GLY A 78 -1.36 25.81 20.84
CA GLY A 78 -2.07 26.37 22.00
C GLY A 78 -2.34 27.87 21.87
N LYS A 79 -1.36 28.65 21.39
CA LYS A 79 -1.54 30.09 21.18
C LYS A 79 -2.53 30.41 20.05
N ASN A 80 -2.61 29.55 19.04
CA ASN A 80 -3.56 29.66 17.93
C ASN A 80 -4.99 29.41 18.40
N SER A 81 -5.21 28.38 19.25
CA SER A 81 -6.54 28.08 19.79
C SER A 81 -7.08 29.22 20.67
N GLU A 82 -6.18 29.92 21.37
CA GLU A 82 -6.51 31.11 22.15
C GLU A 82 -6.64 32.40 21.33
N ARG A 83 -6.44 32.35 20.00
CA ARG A 83 -6.41 33.52 19.09
C ARG A 83 -5.40 34.61 19.47
N LYS A 84 -4.33 34.26 20.19
CA LYS A 84 -3.30 35.20 20.66
C LYS A 84 -2.06 35.29 19.75
N MET A 85 -2.10 34.66 18.58
CA MET A 85 -0.96 34.50 17.70
C MET A 85 -0.71 35.74 16.81
N ILE A 86 0.54 36.21 16.75
CA ILE A 86 0.96 37.31 15.88
C ILE A 86 1.39 36.80 14.48
N GLY A 87 1.55 37.71 13.51
CA GLY A 87 1.79 37.34 12.11
C GLY A 87 3.01 36.46 11.87
N GLU A 88 4.13 36.75 12.55
CA GLU A 88 5.37 35.96 12.45
C GLU A 88 5.21 34.53 12.98
N GLU A 89 4.47 34.37 14.06
CA GLU A 89 4.18 33.07 14.69
C GLU A 89 3.27 32.19 13.83
N LYS A 90 2.38 32.80 13.02
CA LYS A 90 1.55 32.05 12.06
C LYS A 90 2.38 31.43 10.95
N ASN A 91 3.38 32.16 10.46
CA ASN A 91 4.32 31.65 9.46
C ASN A 91 5.20 30.54 10.05
N GLU A 92 5.67 30.72 11.29
CA GLU A 92 6.43 29.70 12.02
C GLU A 92 5.62 28.41 12.22
N LEU A 93 4.35 28.53 12.62
CA LEU A 93 3.44 27.39 12.77
C LEU A 93 3.23 26.64 11.44
N GLY A 94 3.04 27.37 10.33
CA GLY A 94 2.87 26.76 9.01
C GLY A 94 4.09 25.93 8.57
N ASN A 95 5.30 26.46 8.80
CA ASN A 95 6.54 25.78 8.49
C ASN A 95 6.72 24.50 9.33
N LEU A 96 6.43 24.57 10.64
CA LEU A 96 6.50 23.39 11.52
C LEU A 96 5.48 22.33 11.13
N MET A 97 4.23 22.71 10.81
CA MET A 97 3.23 21.75 10.34
C MET A 97 3.60 21.09 9.00
N GLN A 98 4.31 21.80 8.12
CA GLN A 98 4.78 21.23 6.85
C GLN A 98 5.90 20.21 7.08
N ILE A 99 6.84 20.48 8.00
CA ILE A 99 7.91 19.54 8.38
C ILE A 99 7.33 18.25 9.00
N ASN A 100 6.21 18.35 9.73
CA ASN A 100 5.51 17.19 10.30
C ASN A 100 4.66 16.41 9.28
N ARG A 101 4.31 17.00 8.13
CA ARG A 101 3.49 16.35 7.09
C ARG A 101 4.28 15.67 5.98
N VAL A 102 5.53 16.10 5.77
CA VAL A 102 6.40 15.64 4.67
C VAL A 102 7.34 14.51 5.12
N ASN A 103 7.40 14.27 6.43
CA ASN A 103 8.00 13.07 7.01
C ASN A 103 6.88 12.14 7.50
#